data_AF-A0AAD0RPY7-F1
#
_entry.id   AF-A0AAD0RPY7-F1
#
_cell.length_a   1.000
_cell.length_b   1.000
_cell.length_c   1.000
_cell.angle_alpha   90.00
_cell.angle_beta   90.00
_cell.angle_gamma   90.00
#
_symmetry.space_group_name_H-M   'P 1'
#
loop_
_entity.id
_entity.type
_entity.pdbx_description
1 polymer ?
#
loop_
_entity_poly.entity_id
_entity_poly.type
_entity_poly.pdbx_seq_one_letter_code
_entity_poly.pdbx_strand_id
1 'polypeptide(L)'
;MAAEDIKDLVVIEKTSVQEVFLHRPTLDGILDQIRTKALSIAPDLSTATSRKSIASVAYNVAKAKTYLDDLAKERVAELKELPKLIDENRKYMRYSLDALKDEVRQPLTDWEAEQERIAAEKKAAEEAAALARQIEADHEIGLLMNREHDRLAEEKRQAELRAQQEREAEIARQAEERARREAEEKAEAERQAAMRRELEAKLAAERAEQEREAAEQRAKDAEARAVREKAEAEERARQAAIEAEANAKRAAEEAAAAERRRQETEAEAKAAEERRRAADTAHRAMVNREALDDLMATGLNEEQAKAVVCAIVKKQVRHIAIQY
;
A
#
# COMPACT_ATOMS: atom_id res chain seq x y z
N MET A 1 -43.89 -8.18 -160.88
CA MET A 1 -44.54 -7.77 -159.62
C MET A 1 -43.48 -7.76 -158.55
N ALA A 2 -43.23 -6.59 -157.98
CA ALA A 2 -42.17 -6.35 -157.00
C ALA A 2 -42.45 -7.12 -155.70
N ALA A 3 -41.38 -7.58 -155.04
CA ALA A 3 -41.47 -8.20 -153.72
C ALA A 3 -41.90 -7.12 -152.71
N GLU A 4 -43.14 -7.22 -152.23
CA GLU A 4 -43.65 -6.37 -151.14
C GLU A 4 -42.80 -6.62 -149.89
N ASP A 5 -42.44 -5.52 -149.22
CA ASP A 5 -41.48 -5.48 -148.12
C ASP A 5 -42.14 -6.00 -146.83
N ILE A 6 -41.34 -6.48 -145.87
CA ILE A 6 -41.84 -7.09 -144.61
C ILE A 6 -42.74 -6.14 -143.81
N LYS A 7 -42.58 -4.83 -143.97
CA LYS A 7 -43.43 -3.81 -143.35
C LYS A 7 -44.88 -3.82 -143.87
N ASP A 8 -45.14 -4.37 -145.06
CA ASP A 8 -46.47 -4.44 -145.67
C ASP A 8 -47.27 -5.69 -145.22
N LEU A 9 -46.60 -6.67 -144.59
CA LEU A 9 -47.24 -7.90 -144.12
C LEU A 9 -47.93 -7.69 -142.77
N VAL A 10 -47.26 -7.10 -141.77
CA VAL A 10 -47.84 -6.72 -140.47
C VAL A 10 -47.02 -5.59 -139.85
N VAL A 11 -47.65 -4.45 -139.58
CA VAL A 11 -47.10 -3.39 -138.71
C VAL A 11 -47.75 -3.56 -137.34
N ILE A 12 -47.00 -4.02 -136.34
CA ILE A 12 -47.43 -3.94 -134.94
C ILE A 12 -46.76 -2.73 -134.33
N GLU A 13 -47.54 -1.74 -133.92
CA GLU A 13 -47.03 -0.61 -133.14
C GLU A 13 -46.47 -1.12 -131.81
N LYS A 14 -45.29 -0.63 -131.39
CA LYS A 14 -44.59 -1.06 -130.16
C LYS A 14 -45.48 -1.04 -128.92
N THR A 15 -46.46 -0.13 -128.86
CA THR A 15 -47.41 0.04 -127.75
C THR A 15 -48.42 -1.11 -127.63
N SER A 16 -48.76 -1.80 -128.72
CA SER A 16 -49.72 -2.92 -128.73
C SER A 16 -49.08 -4.30 -128.59
N VAL A 17 -47.74 -4.38 -128.51
CA VAL A 17 -47.00 -5.65 -128.43
C VAL A 17 -47.44 -6.47 -127.21
N GLN A 18 -47.62 -5.83 -126.05
CA GLN A 18 -48.05 -6.52 -124.84
C GLN A 18 -49.45 -7.14 -125.00
N GLU A 19 -50.41 -6.41 -125.58
CA GLU A 19 -51.78 -6.91 -125.77
C GLU A 19 -51.84 -8.06 -126.78
N VAL A 20 -51.06 -7.97 -127.87
CA VAL A 20 -50.96 -9.01 -128.89
C VAL A 20 -50.46 -10.33 -128.28
N PHE A 21 -49.43 -10.27 -127.43
CA PHE A 21 -48.85 -11.49 -126.83
C PHE A 21 -49.57 -11.95 -125.55
N LEU A 22 -50.38 -11.10 -124.92
CA LEU A 22 -51.21 -11.45 -123.77
C LEU A 22 -52.53 -12.12 -124.19
N HIS A 23 -53.10 -11.71 -125.33
CA HIS A 23 -54.39 -12.20 -125.82
C HIS A 23 -54.21 -13.09 -127.06
N ARG A 24 -54.33 -14.40 -126.84
CA ARG A 24 -54.20 -15.41 -127.91
C ARG A 24 -55.07 -15.14 -129.16
N PRO A 25 -56.34 -14.71 -129.05
CA PRO A 25 -57.17 -14.42 -130.22
C PRO A 25 -56.63 -13.28 -131.09
N THR A 26 -56.01 -12.26 -130.49
CA THR A 26 -55.40 -11.14 -131.19
C THR A 26 -54.17 -11.57 -131.97
N LEU A 27 -53.32 -12.42 -131.36
CA LEU A 27 -52.18 -13.04 -132.04
C LEU A 27 -52.63 -13.93 -133.20
N ASP A 28 -53.64 -14.77 -132.99
CA ASP A 28 -54.17 -15.67 -134.02
C ASP A 28 -54.72 -14.86 -135.22
N GLY A 29 -55.40 -13.73 -134.97
CA GLY A 29 -55.85 -12.83 -136.04
C GLY A 29 -54.70 -12.24 -136.89
N ILE A 30 -53.57 -11.90 -136.27
CA ILE A 30 -52.37 -11.42 -136.98
C ILE A 30 -51.72 -12.56 -137.78
N LEU A 31 -51.64 -13.75 -137.20
CA LEU A 31 -51.12 -14.93 -137.89
C LEU A 31 -52.00 -15.32 -139.09
N ASP A 32 -53.32 -15.20 -138.96
CA ASP A 32 -54.26 -15.46 -140.06
C ASP A 32 -54.16 -14.42 -141.19
N GLN A 33 -53.87 -13.16 -140.87
CA GLN A 33 -53.56 -12.14 -141.88
C GLN A 33 -52.26 -12.46 -142.63
N ILE A 34 -51.20 -12.85 -141.93
CA ILE A 34 -49.94 -13.30 -142.56
C ILE A 34 -50.19 -14.51 -143.44
N ARG A 35 -50.98 -15.49 -142.96
CA ARG A 35 -51.33 -16.70 -143.70
C ARG A 35 -52.11 -16.37 -144.97
N THR A 36 -53.11 -15.50 -144.87
CA THR A 36 -53.94 -15.08 -146.01
C THR A 36 -53.11 -14.36 -147.05
N LYS A 37 -52.22 -13.44 -146.63
CA LYS A 37 -51.30 -12.73 -147.52
C LYS A 37 -50.24 -13.65 -148.14
N ALA A 38 -49.76 -14.65 -147.40
CA ALA A 38 -48.77 -15.59 -147.92
C ALA A 38 -49.36 -16.59 -148.93
N LEU A 39 -50.64 -16.97 -148.77
CA LEU A 39 -51.33 -17.95 -149.63
C LEU A 39 -52.14 -17.31 -150.77
N SER A 40 -52.28 -15.98 -150.82
CA SER A 40 -52.98 -15.28 -151.90
C SER A 40 -52.28 -15.40 -153.26
N ILE A 41 -50.97 -15.69 -153.25
CA ILE A 41 -50.18 -15.93 -154.45
C ILE A 41 -50.39 -17.38 -154.88
N ALA A 42 -51.16 -17.59 -155.95
CA ALA A 42 -51.37 -18.92 -156.52
C ALA A 42 -50.00 -19.57 -156.85
N PRO A 43 -49.74 -20.81 -156.40
CA PRO A 43 -48.44 -21.44 -156.58
C PRO A 43 -48.26 -21.87 -158.03
N ASP A 44 -47.74 -20.96 -158.85
CA ASP A 44 -47.29 -21.27 -160.21
C ASP A 44 -45.83 -21.73 -160.17
N LEU A 45 -45.59 -23.00 -160.51
CA LEU A 45 -44.25 -23.59 -160.57
C LEU A 45 -43.67 -23.59 -161.99
N SER A 46 -44.39 -23.05 -162.98
CA SER A 46 -44.04 -23.15 -164.40
C SER A 46 -42.77 -22.38 -164.78
N THR A 47 -42.48 -21.24 -164.13
CA THR A 47 -41.34 -20.37 -164.48
C THR A 47 -40.29 -20.27 -163.36
N ALA A 48 -39.03 -19.98 -163.71
CA ALA A 48 -37.99 -19.72 -162.71
C ALA A 48 -38.29 -18.47 -161.88
N THR A 49 -39.00 -17.49 -162.45
CA THR A 49 -39.40 -16.24 -161.78
C THR A 49 -40.50 -16.49 -160.75
N SER A 50 -41.51 -17.30 -161.07
CA SER A 50 -42.60 -17.63 -160.15
C SER A 50 -42.11 -18.46 -158.96
N ARG A 51 -41.19 -19.42 -159.17
CA ARG A 51 -40.52 -20.16 -158.08
C ARG A 51 -39.70 -19.27 -157.14
N LYS A 52 -38.99 -18.25 -157.67
CA LYS A 52 -38.26 -17.26 -156.85
C LYS A 52 -39.21 -16.37 -156.04
N SER A 53 -40.37 -16.03 -156.58
CA SER A 53 -41.40 -15.28 -155.86
C SER A 53 -41.90 -16.05 -154.63
N ILE A 54 -42.19 -17.34 -154.79
CA ILE A 54 -42.61 -18.23 -153.68
C ILE A 54 -41.52 -18.29 -152.59
N ALA A 55 -40.24 -18.43 -152.98
CA ALA A 55 -39.12 -18.40 -152.05
C ALA A 55 -39.00 -17.06 -151.30
N SER A 56 -39.24 -15.93 -151.98
CA SER A 56 -39.24 -14.60 -151.37
C SER A 56 -40.36 -14.42 -150.35
N VAL A 57 -41.56 -14.94 -150.64
CA VAL A 57 -42.71 -14.90 -149.72
C VAL A 57 -42.43 -15.74 -148.48
N ALA A 58 -41.88 -16.95 -148.64
CA ALA A 58 -41.46 -17.78 -147.51
C ALA A 58 -40.38 -17.11 -146.65
N TYR A 59 -39.43 -16.42 -147.29
CA TYR A 59 -38.40 -15.64 -146.59
C TYR A 59 -38.99 -14.45 -145.81
N ASN A 60 -39.99 -13.77 -146.37
CA ASN A 60 -40.70 -12.69 -145.67
C ASN A 60 -41.50 -13.21 -144.46
N VAL A 61 -42.11 -14.40 -144.55
CA VAL A 61 -42.75 -15.07 -143.41
C VAL A 61 -41.72 -15.41 -142.31
N ALA A 62 -40.53 -15.91 -142.70
CA ALA A 62 -39.46 -16.20 -141.75
C ALA A 62 -38.96 -14.92 -141.04
N LYS A 63 -38.86 -13.80 -141.76
CA LYS A 63 -38.50 -12.49 -141.17
C LYS A 63 -39.60 -11.95 -140.25
N ALA A 64 -40.87 -12.08 -140.62
CA ALA A 64 -41.99 -11.70 -139.77
C ALA A 64 -41.99 -12.48 -138.44
N LYS A 65 -41.69 -13.78 -138.47
CA LYS A 65 -41.50 -14.59 -137.26
C LYS A 65 -40.41 -14.00 -136.35
N THR A 66 -39.22 -13.74 -136.90
CA THR A 66 -38.09 -13.21 -136.11
C THR A 66 -38.44 -11.84 -135.53
N TYR A 67 -39.06 -10.97 -136.32
CA TYR A 67 -39.49 -9.65 -135.88
C TYR A 67 -40.48 -9.71 -134.70
N LEU A 68 -41.49 -10.58 -134.77
CA LEU A 68 -42.46 -10.78 -133.69
C LEU A 68 -41.81 -11.34 -132.41
N ASP A 69 -40.89 -12.29 -132.54
CA ASP A 69 -40.16 -12.88 -131.41
C ASP A 69 -39.23 -11.85 -130.73
N ASP A 70 -38.54 -11.02 -131.52
CA ASP A 70 -37.66 -9.97 -131.00
C ASP A 70 -38.45 -8.88 -130.26
N LEU A 71 -39.61 -8.46 -130.78
CA LEU A 71 -40.51 -7.52 -130.11
C LEU A 71 -41.04 -8.07 -128.77
N ALA A 72 -41.43 -9.35 -128.73
CA ALA A 72 -41.88 -9.99 -127.51
C ALA A 72 -40.75 -10.05 -126.47
N LYS A 73 -39.52 -10.37 -126.89
CA LYS A 73 -38.34 -10.41 -126.01
C LYS A 73 -38.00 -9.03 -125.46
N GLU A 74 -37.98 -7.99 -126.30
CA GLU A 74 -37.75 -6.60 -125.89
C GLU A 74 -38.78 -6.20 -124.83
N ARG A 75 -40.07 -6.47 -125.06
CA ARG A 75 -41.14 -6.13 -124.11
C ARG A 75 -41.06 -6.90 -122.80
N VAL A 76 -40.75 -8.20 -122.84
CA VAL A 76 -40.57 -9.02 -121.64
C VAL A 76 -39.36 -8.56 -120.82
N ALA A 77 -38.28 -8.11 -121.47
CA ALA A 77 -37.13 -7.55 -120.80
C ALA A 77 -37.49 -6.25 -120.05
N GLU A 78 -38.18 -5.30 -120.71
CA GLU A 78 -38.68 -4.08 -120.06
C GLU A 78 -39.59 -4.37 -118.87
N LEU A 79 -40.53 -5.31 -119.02
CA LEU A 79 -41.46 -5.68 -117.95
C LEU A 79 -40.74 -6.33 -116.76
N LYS A 80 -39.60 -7.00 -116.97
CA LYS A 80 -38.80 -7.58 -115.87
C LYS A 80 -37.96 -6.55 -115.12
N GLU A 81 -37.62 -5.43 -115.74
CA GLU A 81 -36.92 -4.33 -115.06
C GLU A 81 -37.84 -3.53 -114.13
N LEU A 82 -39.14 -3.43 -114.44
CA LEU A 82 -40.10 -2.72 -113.59
C LEU A 82 -40.17 -3.25 -112.15
N PRO A 83 -40.30 -4.58 -111.88
CA PRO A 83 -40.24 -5.12 -110.52
C PRO A 83 -38.95 -4.80 -109.77
N LYS A 84 -37.79 -4.87 -110.44
CA LYS A 84 -36.50 -4.55 -109.82
C LYS A 84 -36.47 -3.09 -109.34
N LEU A 85 -36.88 -2.18 -110.21
CA LEU A 85 -36.96 -0.75 -109.89
C LEU A 85 -37.97 -0.48 -108.76
N ILE A 86 -39.10 -1.19 -108.74
CA ILE A 86 -40.09 -1.09 -107.66
C ILE A 86 -39.48 -1.54 -106.34
N ASP A 87 -38.78 -2.67 -106.29
CA ASP A 87 -38.18 -3.17 -105.05
C ASP A 87 -37.03 -2.28 -104.55
N GLU A 88 -36.21 -1.73 -105.46
CA GLU A 88 -35.20 -0.72 -105.13
C GLU A 88 -35.84 0.53 -104.53
N ASN A 89 -36.88 1.08 -105.17
CA ASN A 89 -37.61 2.25 -104.66
C ASN A 89 -38.31 1.95 -103.33
N ARG A 90 -38.87 0.75 -103.14
CA ARG A 90 -39.45 0.32 -101.86
C ARG A 90 -38.40 0.24 -100.76
N LYS A 91 -37.18 -0.21 -101.08
CA LYS A 91 -36.05 -0.25 -100.14
C LYS A 91 -35.59 1.17 -99.79
N TYR A 92 -35.42 2.03 -100.79
CA TYR A 92 -35.11 3.45 -100.60
C TYR A 92 -36.15 4.14 -99.71
N MET A 93 -37.44 3.98 -100.03
CA MET A 93 -38.54 4.54 -99.25
C MET A 93 -38.48 4.12 -97.77
N ARG A 94 -38.23 2.83 -97.48
CA ARG A 94 -38.10 2.36 -96.08
C ARG A 94 -36.95 3.05 -95.36
N TYR A 95 -35.75 3.06 -95.95
CA TYR A 95 -34.60 3.71 -95.30
C TYR A 95 -34.79 5.21 -95.12
N SER A 96 -35.36 5.91 -96.10
CA SER A 96 -35.62 7.34 -95.98
C SER A 96 -36.61 7.64 -94.86
N LEU A 97 -37.65 6.81 -94.69
CA LEU A 97 -38.63 6.97 -93.62
C LEU A 97 -38.06 6.61 -92.25
N ASP A 98 -37.24 5.55 -92.16
CA ASP A 98 -36.55 5.19 -90.91
C ASP A 98 -35.57 6.29 -90.48
N ALA A 99 -34.77 6.82 -91.42
CA ALA A 99 -33.87 7.93 -91.15
C ALA A 99 -34.62 9.20 -90.70
N LEU A 100 -35.74 9.52 -91.35
CA LEU A 100 -36.57 10.66 -90.95
C LEU A 100 -37.18 10.47 -89.56
N LYS A 101 -37.63 9.25 -89.22
CA LYS A 101 -38.13 8.93 -87.89
C LYS A 101 -37.05 9.15 -86.82
N ASP A 102 -35.83 8.70 -87.07
CA ASP A 102 -34.72 8.86 -86.14
C ASP A 102 -34.34 10.35 -86.00
N GLU A 103 -34.29 11.10 -87.09
CA GLU A 103 -34.06 12.56 -87.08
C GLU A 103 -35.16 13.30 -86.29
N VAL A 104 -36.43 12.93 -86.46
CA VAL A 104 -37.55 13.52 -85.70
C VAL A 104 -37.48 13.16 -84.21
N ARG A 105 -36.96 11.97 -83.85
CA ARG A 105 -36.80 11.53 -82.45
C ARG A 105 -35.53 12.08 -81.80
N GLN A 106 -34.53 12.49 -82.57
CA GLN A 106 -33.23 12.96 -82.10
C GLN A 106 -33.36 14.11 -81.09
N PRO A 107 -34.12 15.20 -81.33
CA PRO A 107 -34.20 16.32 -80.38
C PRO A 107 -34.81 15.92 -79.04
N LEU A 108 -35.75 14.98 -79.03
CA LEU A 108 -36.34 14.48 -77.79
C LEU A 108 -35.33 13.62 -77.02
N THR A 109 -34.53 12.82 -77.73
CA THR A 109 -33.46 12.01 -77.13
C THR A 109 -32.37 12.88 -76.50
N ASP A 110 -31.96 13.94 -77.20
CA ASP A 110 -30.98 14.91 -76.70
C ASP A 110 -31.53 15.67 -75.48
N TRP A 111 -32.82 16.03 -75.50
CA TRP A 111 -33.47 16.68 -74.35
C TRP A 111 -33.58 15.73 -73.14
N GLU A 112 -33.95 14.46 -73.34
CA GLU A 112 -34.01 13.44 -72.28
C GLU A 112 -32.62 13.26 -71.62
N ALA A 113 -31.56 13.18 -72.42
CA ALA A 113 -30.17 13.08 -71.93
C ALA A 113 -29.72 14.34 -71.16
N GLU A 114 -30.09 15.53 -71.64
CA GLU A 114 -29.80 16.78 -70.94
C GLU A 114 -30.55 16.88 -69.61
N GLN A 115 -31.81 16.45 -69.55
CA GLN A 115 -32.56 16.40 -68.29
C GLN A 115 -31.93 15.45 -67.28
N GLU A 116 -31.45 14.29 -67.73
CA GLU A 116 -30.74 13.35 -66.86
C GLU A 116 -29.46 13.96 -66.31
N ARG A 117 -28.68 14.66 -67.15
CA ARG A 117 -27.48 15.38 -66.71
C ARG A 117 -27.80 16.48 -65.69
N ILE A 118 -28.83 17.30 -65.94
CA ILE A 118 -29.27 18.35 -65.02
C ILE A 118 -29.74 17.74 -63.70
N ALA A 119 -30.46 16.62 -63.73
CA ALA A 119 -30.91 15.93 -62.52
C ALA A 119 -29.73 15.38 -61.70
N ALA A 120 -28.74 14.77 -62.36
CA ALA A 120 -27.53 14.29 -61.73
C ALA A 120 -26.70 15.44 -61.11
N GLU A 121 -26.55 16.55 -61.82
CA GLU A 121 -25.84 17.73 -61.34
C GLU A 121 -26.56 18.37 -60.14
N LYS A 122 -27.89 18.52 -60.20
CA LYS A 122 -28.69 19.02 -59.06
C LYS A 122 -28.55 18.12 -57.85
N LYS A 123 -28.62 16.80 -58.02
CA LYS A 123 -28.45 15.85 -56.93
C LYS A 123 -27.05 15.98 -56.30
N ALA A 124 -26.00 16.07 -57.12
CA ALA A 124 -24.65 16.29 -56.64
C ALA A 124 -24.50 17.64 -55.90
N ALA A 125 -25.14 18.70 -56.37
CA ALA A 125 -25.14 20.00 -55.72
C ALA A 125 -25.89 19.98 -54.37
N GLU A 126 -27.03 19.29 -54.29
CA GLU A 126 -27.77 19.11 -53.03
C GLU A 126 -26.97 18.30 -52.00
N GLU A 127 -26.32 17.21 -52.42
CA GLU A 127 -25.44 16.41 -51.56
C GLU A 127 -24.24 17.22 -51.06
N ALA A 128 -23.61 18.00 -51.95
CA ALA A 128 -22.51 18.91 -51.58
C ALA A 128 -22.96 20.00 -50.60
N ALA A 129 -24.13 20.60 -50.81
CA ALA A 129 -24.69 21.61 -49.91
C ALA A 129 -25.12 21.02 -48.55
N ALA A 130 -25.57 19.77 -48.51
CA ALA A 130 -25.85 19.06 -47.27
C ALA A 130 -24.56 18.77 -46.50
N LEU A 131 -23.52 18.28 -47.18
CA LEU A 131 -22.21 18.03 -46.58
C LEU A 131 -21.57 19.31 -46.05
N ALA A 132 -21.64 20.42 -46.80
CA ALA A 132 -21.12 21.71 -46.35
C ALA A 132 -21.79 22.19 -45.05
N ARG A 133 -23.12 22.08 -44.96
CA ARG A 133 -23.87 22.41 -43.73
C ARG A 133 -23.47 21.51 -42.55
N GLN A 134 -23.25 20.23 -42.81
CA GLN A 134 -22.80 19.29 -41.78
C GLN A 134 -21.39 19.64 -41.28
N ILE A 135 -20.46 19.94 -42.18
CA ILE A 135 -19.09 20.35 -41.82
C ILE A 135 -19.11 21.60 -40.94
N GLU A 136 -19.93 22.60 -41.26
CA GLU A 136 -20.05 23.82 -40.47
C GLU A 136 -20.61 23.53 -39.06
N ALA A 137 -21.67 22.72 -38.97
CA ALA A 137 -22.23 22.31 -37.68
C ALA A 137 -21.24 21.49 -36.82
N ASP A 138 -20.55 20.54 -37.43
CA ASP A 138 -19.53 19.72 -36.75
C ASP A 138 -18.35 20.59 -36.31
N HIS A 139 -17.97 21.60 -37.09
CA HIS A 139 -16.93 22.55 -36.73
C HIS A 139 -17.32 23.40 -35.51
N GLU A 140 -18.54 23.93 -35.47
CA GLU A 140 -19.05 24.68 -34.31
C GLU A 140 -19.07 23.81 -33.05
N ILE A 141 -19.54 22.57 -33.15
CA ILE A 141 -19.54 21.61 -32.04
C ILE A 141 -18.10 21.35 -31.57
N GLY A 142 -17.16 21.16 -32.50
CA GLY A 142 -15.75 20.97 -32.19
C GLY A 142 -15.14 22.15 -31.41
N LEU A 143 -15.46 23.39 -31.80
CA LEU A 143 -15.02 24.59 -31.09
C LEU A 143 -15.59 24.68 -29.67
N LEU A 144 -16.88 24.35 -29.49
CA LEU A 144 -17.52 24.31 -28.17
C LEU A 144 -16.90 23.24 -27.27
N MET A 145 -16.65 22.04 -27.82
CA MET A 145 -15.99 20.96 -27.08
C MET A 145 -14.57 21.34 -26.64
N ASN A 146 -13.77 21.94 -27.53
CA ASN A 146 -12.44 22.42 -27.17
C ASN A 146 -12.49 23.46 -26.06
N ARG A 147 -13.43 24.41 -26.14
CA ARG A 147 -13.63 25.43 -25.10
C ARG A 147 -13.98 24.82 -23.75
N GLU A 148 -14.85 23.82 -23.71
CA GLU A 148 -15.21 23.11 -22.47
C GLU A 148 -14.03 22.29 -21.93
N HIS A 149 -13.23 21.67 -22.81
CA HIS A 149 -11.99 20.99 -22.40
C HIS A 149 -10.99 21.95 -21.75
N ASP A 150 -10.75 23.11 -22.36
CA ASP A 150 -9.85 24.13 -21.82
C ASP A 150 -10.35 24.66 -20.48
N ARG A 151 -11.66 24.88 -20.36
CA ARG A 151 -12.31 25.28 -19.10
C ARG A 151 -12.10 24.23 -18.01
N LEU A 152 -12.39 22.96 -18.29
CA LEU A 152 -12.20 21.87 -17.33
C LEU A 152 -10.72 21.71 -16.93
N ALA A 153 -9.79 21.91 -17.87
CA ALA A 153 -8.36 21.88 -17.58
C ALA A 153 -7.94 23.06 -16.67
N GLU A 154 -8.49 24.25 -16.87
CA GLU A 154 -8.28 25.39 -15.97
C GLU A 154 -8.88 25.14 -14.59
N GLU A 155 -10.13 24.64 -14.51
CA GLU A 155 -10.79 24.30 -13.24
C GLU A 155 -10.00 23.25 -12.44
N LYS A 156 -9.45 22.23 -13.11
CA LYS A 156 -8.55 21.24 -12.48
C LYS A 156 -7.27 21.89 -11.95
N ARG A 157 -6.60 22.73 -12.75
CA ARG A 157 -5.39 23.45 -12.31
C ARG A 157 -5.68 24.34 -11.09
N GLN A 158 -6.81 25.04 -11.08
CA GLN A 158 -7.23 25.86 -9.94
C GLN A 158 -7.54 25.00 -8.71
N ALA A 159 -8.19 23.86 -8.87
CA ALA A 159 -8.45 22.93 -7.77
C ALA A 159 -7.15 22.35 -7.19
N GLU A 160 -6.19 21.98 -8.04
CA GLU A 160 -4.86 21.51 -7.62
C GLU A 160 -4.09 22.59 -6.85
N LEU A 161 -4.12 23.83 -7.34
CA LEU A 161 -3.48 24.97 -6.65
C LEU A 161 -4.13 25.21 -5.28
N ARG A 162 -5.46 25.20 -5.18
CA ARG A 162 -6.17 25.33 -3.90
C ARG A 162 -5.81 24.20 -2.94
N ALA A 163 -5.77 22.96 -3.43
CA ALA A 163 -5.38 21.81 -2.61
C ALA A 163 -3.92 21.91 -2.13
N GLN A 164 -3.02 22.49 -2.94
CA GLN A 164 -1.64 22.77 -2.50
C GLN A 164 -1.62 23.84 -1.41
N GLN A 165 -2.32 24.95 -1.61
CA GLN A 165 -2.42 26.03 -0.61
C GLN A 165 -3.04 25.55 0.70
N GLU A 166 -4.07 24.71 0.66
CA GLU A 166 -4.68 24.11 1.84
C GLU A 166 -3.72 23.19 2.58
N ARG A 167 -2.97 22.34 1.87
CA ARG A 167 -1.94 21.49 2.47
C ARG A 167 -0.82 22.31 3.09
N GLU A 168 -0.33 23.34 2.40
CA GLU A 168 0.70 24.24 2.93
C GLU A 168 0.20 24.98 4.18
N ALA A 169 -1.05 25.47 4.17
CA ALA A 169 -1.67 26.11 5.31
C ALA A 169 -1.88 25.14 6.48
N GLU A 170 -2.22 23.87 6.21
CA GLU A 170 -2.31 22.84 7.24
C GLU A 170 -0.95 22.48 7.82
N ILE A 171 0.08 22.33 6.99
CA ILE A 171 1.46 22.11 7.44
C ILE A 171 1.92 23.29 8.30
N ALA A 172 1.65 24.54 7.88
CA ALA A 172 1.97 25.73 8.65
C ALA A 172 1.27 25.76 10.01
N ARG A 173 -0.04 25.45 10.06
CA ARG A 173 -0.80 25.34 11.31
C ARG A 173 -0.26 24.24 12.22
N GLN A 174 0.06 23.08 11.66
CA GLN A 174 0.65 21.97 12.44
C GLN A 174 2.04 22.34 12.96
N ALA A 175 2.85 23.06 12.19
CA ALA A 175 4.16 23.53 12.63
C ALA A 175 4.03 24.57 13.76
N GLU A 176 3.09 25.51 13.65
CA GLU A 176 2.79 26.48 14.72
C GLU A 176 2.27 25.78 15.99
N GLU A 177 1.36 24.81 15.84
CA GLU A 177 0.84 24.05 16.98
C GLU A 177 1.93 23.20 17.64
N ARG A 178 2.80 22.54 16.87
CA ARG A 178 3.95 21.81 17.41
C ARG A 178 4.91 22.75 18.12
N ALA A 179 5.23 23.90 17.55
CA ALA A 179 6.08 24.89 18.19
C ALA A 179 5.47 25.40 19.51
N ARG A 180 4.15 25.60 19.56
CA ARG A 180 3.43 25.98 20.78
C ARG A 180 3.47 24.87 21.83
N ARG A 181 3.20 23.63 21.44
CA ARG A 181 3.26 22.47 22.34
C ARG A 181 4.67 22.26 22.89
N GLU A 182 5.69 22.32 22.03
CA GLU A 182 7.09 22.22 22.46
C GLU A 182 7.50 23.36 23.41
N ALA A 183 7.00 24.59 23.17
CA ALA A 183 7.23 25.71 24.08
C ALA A 183 6.51 25.52 25.43
N GLU A 184 5.29 25.00 25.42
CA GLU A 184 4.52 24.69 26.62
C GLU A 184 5.14 23.54 27.42
N GLU A 185 5.56 22.46 26.76
CA GLU A 185 6.29 21.34 27.38
C GLU A 185 7.62 21.78 27.98
N LYS A 186 8.38 22.64 27.29
CA LYS A 186 9.61 23.22 27.84
C LYS A 186 9.33 24.08 29.07
N ALA A 187 8.29 24.91 29.02
CA ALA A 187 7.90 25.73 30.16
C ALA A 187 7.41 24.88 31.34
N GLU A 188 6.68 23.79 31.10
CA GLU A 188 6.27 22.83 32.13
C GLU A 188 7.46 22.08 32.72
N ALA A 189 8.38 21.61 31.88
CA ALA A 189 9.61 20.95 32.32
C ALA A 189 10.47 21.89 33.19
N GLU A 190 10.56 23.17 32.82
CA GLU A 190 11.26 24.19 33.62
C GLU A 190 10.54 24.45 34.95
N ARG A 191 9.21 24.56 34.95
CA ARG A 191 8.41 24.67 36.20
C ARG A 191 8.60 23.46 37.11
N GLN A 192 8.56 22.25 36.55
CA GLN A 192 8.77 21.02 37.31
C GLN A 192 10.22 20.91 37.83
N ALA A 193 11.21 21.31 37.03
CA ALA A 193 12.60 21.36 37.46
C ALA A 193 12.81 22.40 38.57
N ALA A 194 12.18 23.57 38.48
CA ALA A 194 12.19 24.58 39.53
C ALA A 194 11.54 24.07 40.82
N MET A 195 10.37 23.42 40.72
CA MET A 195 9.69 22.80 41.87
C MET A 195 10.54 21.69 42.51
N ARG A 196 11.21 20.86 41.71
CA ARG A 196 12.13 19.83 42.23
C ARG A 196 13.32 20.44 42.95
N ARG A 197 13.94 21.50 42.39
CA ARG A 197 15.03 22.23 43.05
C ARG A 197 14.58 22.87 44.35
N GLU A 198 13.37 23.43 44.39
CA GLU A 198 12.81 24.02 45.61
C GLU A 198 12.52 22.94 46.67
N LEU A 199 11.95 21.80 46.29
CA LEU A 199 11.74 20.67 47.19
C LEU A 199 13.05 20.07 47.68
N GLU A 200 14.05 19.92 46.81
CA GLU A 200 15.38 19.44 47.19
C GLU A 200 16.10 20.42 48.12
N ALA A 201 15.98 21.73 47.87
CA ALA A 201 16.49 22.76 48.77
C ALA A 201 15.79 22.75 50.14
N LYS A 202 14.47 22.54 50.16
CA LYS A 202 13.70 22.39 51.41
C LYS A 202 14.10 21.14 52.19
N LEU A 203 14.23 19.99 51.52
CA LEU A 203 14.68 18.75 52.14
C LEU A 203 16.13 18.85 52.64
N ALA A 204 17.00 19.55 51.91
CA ALA A 204 18.37 19.81 52.34
C ALA A 204 18.42 20.75 53.55
N ALA A 205 17.58 21.80 53.58
CA ALA A 205 17.43 22.70 54.72
C ALA A 205 16.89 21.97 55.96
N GLU A 206 15.86 21.13 55.79
CA GLU A 206 15.30 20.31 56.87
C GLU A 206 16.32 19.30 57.41
N ARG A 207 17.10 18.63 56.55
CA ARG A 207 18.20 17.76 56.98
C ARG A 207 19.27 18.53 57.75
N ALA A 208 19.64 19.73 57.29
CA ALA A 208 20.60 20.57 57.97
C ALA A 208 20.08 21.08 59.33
N GLU A 209 18.78 21.36 59.45
CA GLU A 209 18.12 21.72 60.69
C GLU A 209 18.08 20.53 61.66
N GLN A 210 17.66 19.35 61.19
CA GLN A 210 17.69 18.11 61.97
C GLN A 210 19.11 17.73 62.43
N GLU A 211 20.14 17.96 61.60
CA GLU A 211 21.53 17.73 61.99
C GLU A 211 22.00 18.74 63.05
N ARG A 212 21.58 20.00 62.97
CA ARG A 212 21.84 21.01 64.01
C ARG A 212 21.13 20.67 65.31
N GLU A 213 19.86 20.30 65.26
CA GLU A 213 19.11 19.87 66.45
C GLU A 213 19.72 18.60 67.07
N ALA A 214 20.11 17.62 66.26
CA ALA A 214 20.80 16.43 66.74
C ALA A 214 22.17 16.77 67.37
N ALA A 215 22.91 17.72 66.80
CA ALA A 215 24.17 18.20 67.37
C ALA A 215 23.96 18.96 68.69
N GLU A 216 22.93 19.80 68.77
CA GLU A 216 22.55 20.51 70.00
C GLU A 216 22.10 19.53 71.09
N GLN A 217 21.31 18.51 70.73
CA GLN A 217 20.87 17.50 71.67
C GLN A 217 22.04 16.64 72.17
N ARG A 218 22.98 16.29 71.29
CA ARG A 218 24.24 15.63 71.70
C ARG A 218 25.08 16.50 72.64
N ALA A 219 25.12 17.82 72.42
CA ALA A 219 25.81 18.74 73.30
C ALA A 219 25.13 18.82 74.69
N LYS A 220 23.80 18.91 74.74
CA LYS A 220 23.02 18.87 75.99
C LYS A 220 23.18 17.55 76.74
N ASP A 221 23.16 16.42 76.04
CA ASP A 221 23.38 15.10 76.63
C ASP A 221 24.82 14.93 77.16
N ALA A 222 25.81 15.47 76.46
CA ALA A 222 27.21 15.49 76.93
C ALA A 222 27.38 16.37 78.18
N GLU A 223 26.73 17.54 78.21
CA GLU A 223 26.73 18.42 79.37
C GLU A 223 26.02 17.78 80.58
N ALA A 224 24.87 17.15 80.36
CA ALA A 224 24.15 16.41 81.39
C ALA A 224 24.96 15.22 81.94
N ARG A 225 25.70 14.51 81.10
CA ARG A 225 26.64 13.46 81.54
C ARG A 225 27.79 14.04 82.37
N ALA A 226 28.38 15.16 81.95
CA ALA A 226 29.45 15.81 82.69
C ALA A 226 28.98 16.33 84.07
N VAL A 227 27.75 16.83 84.18
CA VAL A 227 27.15 17.25 85.46
C VAL A 227 26.90 16.04 86.37
N ARG A 228 26.38 14.93 85.83
CA ARG A 228 26.18 13.69 86.60
C ARG A 228 27.50 13.09 87.09
N GLU A 229 28.52 13.09 86.25
CA GLU A 229 29.85 12.56 86.60
C GLU A 229 30.53 13.41 87.68
N LYS A 230 30.37 14.75 87.64
CA LYS A 230 30.83 15.63 88.73
C LYS A 230 30.07 15.41 90.03
N ALA A 231 28.75 15.22 89.98
CA ALA A 231 27.94 14.95 91.17
C ALA A 231 28.27 13.59 91.80
N GLU A 232 28.49 12.55 90.99
CA GLU A 232 28.92 11.23 91.49
C GLU A 232 30.35 11.26 92.07
N ALA A 233 31.25 12.05 91.50
CA ALA A 233 32.59 12.25 92.06
C ALA A 233 32.56 12.96 93.42
N GLU A 234 31.66 13.94 93.60
CA GLU A 234 31.48 14.64 94.88
C GLU A 234 30.85 13.74 95.96
N GLU A 235 29.85 12.93 95.61
CA GLU A 235 29.27 11.92 96.51
C GLU A 235 30.30 10.89 96.96
N ARG A 236 31.11 10.35 96.03
CA ARG A 236 32.20 9.41 96.35
C ARG A 236 33.26 10.05 97.24
N ALA A 237 33.59 11.33 97.03
CA ALA A 237 34.52 12.06 97.89
C ALA A 237 33.97 12.27 99.31
N ARG A 238 32.67 12.53 99.46
CA ARG A 238 32.00 12.65 100.78
C ARG A 238 31.93 11.30 101.50
N GLN A 239 31.61 10.21 100.80
CA GLN A 239 31.61 8.86 101.37
C GLN A 239 33.01 8.40 101.78
N ALA A 240 34.04 8.70 100.99
CA ALA A 240 35.44 8.42 101.34
C ALA A 240 35.91 9.20 102.59
N ALA A 241 35.45 10.44 102.78
CA ALA A 241 35.77 11.22 103.98
C ALA A 241 35.12 10.66 105.25
N ILE A 242 33.87 10.17 105.16
CA ILE A 242 33.16 9.56 106.28
C ILE A 242 33.78 8.20 106.66
N GLU A 243 34.17 7.38 105.68
CA GLU A 243 34.87 6.11 105.93
C GLU A 243 36.28 6.33 106.51
N ALA A 244 36.99 7.38 106.11
CA ALA A 244 38.29 7.73 106.68
C ALA A 244 38.18 8.13 108.17
N GLU A 245 37.15 8.86 108.58
CA GLU A 245 36.91 9.20 109.99
C GLU A 245 36.52 7.96 110.82
N ALA A 246 35.70 7.07 110.27
CA ALA A 246 35.30 5.82 110.93
C ALA A 246 36.46 4.81 111.07
N ASN A 247 37.39 4.79 110.12
CA ASN A 247 38.61 3.97 110.20
C ASN A 247 39.65 4.57 111.16
N ALA A 248 39.76 5.90 111.25
CA ALA A 248 40.63 6.57 112.24
C ALA A 248 40.17 6.33 113.69
N LYS A 249 38.85 6.32 113.95
CA LYS A 249 38.30 5.99 115.29
C LYS A 249 38.49 4.52 115.67
N ARG A 250 38.30 3.58 114.74
CA ARG A 250 38.56 2.14 114.99
C ARG A 250 40.05 1.84 115.21
N ALA A 251 40.94 2.47 114.46
CA ALA A 251 42.39 2.29 114.63
C ALA A 251 42.91 2.86 115.97
N ALA A 252 42.30 3.93 116.49
CA ALA A 252 42.64 4.49 117.81
C ALA A 252 42.15 3.61 118.98
N GLU A 253 40.98 2.98 118.85
CA GLU A 253 40.46 2.06 119.86
C GLU A 253 41.21 0.71 119.90
N GLU A 254 41.62 0.16 118.75
CA GLU A 254 42.44 -1.06 118.69
C GLU A 254 43.86 -0.83 119.24
N ALA A 255 44.47 0.35 119.01
CA ALA A 255 45.76 0.70 119.60
C ALA A 255 45.68 0.82 121.14
N ALA A 256 44.61 1.40 121.68
CA ALA A 256 44.40 1.54 123.13
C ALA A 256 44.06 0.22 123.84
N ALA A 257 43.52 -0.77 123.12
CA ALA A 257 43.26 -2.13 123.63
C ALA A 257 44.52 -3.03 123.60
N ALA A 258 45.39 -2.83 122.61
CA ALA A 258 46.66 -3.56 122.50
C ALA A 258 47.70 -3.14 123.57
N GLU A 259 47.69 -1.88 124.00
CA GLU A 259 48.58 -1.37 125.07
C GLU A 259 48.19 -1.91 126.46
N ARG A 260 46.89 -1.97 126.78
CA ARG A 260 46.39 -2.50 128.06
C ARG A 260 46.66 -4.00 128.24
N ARG A 261 46.56 -4.78 127.17
CA ARG A 261 46.89 -6.23 127.21
C ARG A 261 48.36 -6.54 127.47
N ARG A 262 49.30 -5.64 127.09
CA ARG A 262 50.73 -5.81 127.40
C ARG A 262 51.04 -5.53 128.87
N GLN A 263 50.37 -4.56 129.48
CA GLN A 263 50.59 -4.21 130.89
C GLN A 263 49.98 -5.24 131.86
N GLU A 264 48.85 -5.86 131.51
CA GLU A 264 48.23 -6.91 132.35
C GLU A 264 49.03 -8.22 132.32
N THR A 265 49.55 -8.63 131.16
CA THR A 265 50.33 -9.89 131.03
C THR A 265 51.69 -9.83 131.72
N GLU A 266 52.31 -8.64 131.84
CA GLU A 266 53.58 -8.45 132.54
C GLU A 266 53.42 -8.37 134.08
N ALA A 267 52.27 -7.90 134.56
CA ALA A 267 51.94 -7.86 136.00
C ALA A 267 51.56 -9.26 136.54
N GLU A 268 50.90 -10.09 135.74
CA GLU A 268 50.45 -11.42 136.15
C GLU A 268 51.61 -12.44 136.24
N ALA A 269 52.65 -12.27 135.42
CA ALA A 269 53.87 -13.08 135.47
C ALA A 269 54.69 -12.88 136.75
N LYS A 270 54.73 -11.66 137.31
CA LYS A 270 55.44 -11.36 138.58
C LYS A 270 54.70 -11.88 139.81
N ALA A 271 53.37 -11.90 139.81
CA ALA A 271 52.56 -12.40 140.94
C ALA A 271 52.54 -13.94 141.06
N ALA A 272 52.79 -14.66 139.96
CA ALA A 272 52.81 -16.13 139.94
C ALA A 272 54.10 -16.75 140.50
N GLU A 273 55.24 -16.03 140.44
CA GLU A 273 56.53 -16.53 140.94
C GLU A 273 56.63 -16.47 142.47
N GLU A 274 56.04 -15.46 143.12
CA GLU A 274 56.09 -15.31 144.58
C GLU A 274 55.23 -16.34 145.33
N ARG A 275 54.12 -16.83 144.74
CA ARG A 275 53.25 -17.85 145.35
C ARG A 275 53.88 -19.24 145.41
N ARG A 276 54.80 -19.57 144.50
CA ARG A 276 55.50 -20.88 144.50
C ARG A 276 56.52 -21.01 145.62
N ARG A 277 57.12 -19.90 146.08
CA ARG A 277 58.12 -19.92 147.18
C ARG A 277 57.49 -20.04 148.57
N ALA A 278 56.20 -19.72 148.73
CA ALA A 278 55.50 -19.81 150.02
C ALA A 278 54.94 -21.21 150.34
N ALA A 279 54.64 -22.03 149.33
CA ALA A 279 54.01 -23.34 149.51
C ALA A 279 54.98 -24.45 149.98
N ASP A 280 56.25 -24.38 149.58
CA ASP A 280 57.25 -25.42 149.86
C ASP A 280 57.68 -25.44 151.34
N THR A 281 57.63 -24.28 152.00
CA THR A 281 57.96 -24.13 153.43
C THR A 281 56.89 -24.75 154.34
N ALA A 282 55.63 -24.77 153.90
CA ALA A 282 54.51 -25.33 154.68
C ALA A 282 54.49 -26.86 154.63
N HIS A 283 54.82 -27.47 153.48
CA HIS A 283 54.81 -28.92 153.32
C HIS A 283 55.87 -29.60 154.21
N ARG A 284 57.07 -29.02 154.31
CA ARG A 284 58.15 -29.56 155.16
C ARG A 284 57.85 -29.47 156.66
N ALA A 285 57.03 -28.51 157.08
CA ALA A 285 56.61 -28.39 158.48
C ALA A 285 55.56 -29.44 158.87
N MET A 286 54.69 -29.82 157.93
CA MET A 286 53.63 -30.81 158.13
C MET A 286 54.20 -32.22 158.31
N VAL A 287 55.06 -32.67 157.39
CA VAL A 287 55.61 -34.04 157.40
C VAL A 287 56.48 -34.30 158.64
N ASN A 288 57.19 -33.28 159.15
CA ASN A 288 57.94 -33.39 160.39
C ASN A 288 57.05 -33.54 161.64
N ARG A 289 55.83 -32.99 161.58
CA ARG A 289 54.88 -33.05 162.69
C ARG A 289 54.18 -34.42 162.72
N GLU A 290 53.87 -34.98 161.55
CA GLU A 290 53.32 -36.34 161.44
C GLU A 290 54.32 -37.40 161.92
N ALA A 291 55.60 -37.29 161.51
CA ALA A 291 56.63 -38.20 162.01
C ALA A 291 56.84 -38.11 163.54
N LEU A 292 56.57 -36.94 164.12
CA LEU A 292 56.62 -36.72 165.56
C LEU A 292 55.42 -37.36 166.26
N ASP A 293 54.22 -37.23 165.69
CA ASP A 293 52.99 -37.85 166.20
C ASP A 293 53.07 -39.39 166.15
N ASP A 294 53.59 -39.97 165.06
CA ASP A 294 53.80 -41.42 164.94
C ASP A 294 54.79 -41.97 165.97
N LEU A 295 55.85 -41.21 166.28
CA LEU A 295 56.79 -41.57 167.34
C LEU A 295 56.16 -41.49 168.73
N MET A 296 55.27 -40.52 168.97
CA MET A 296 54.51 -40.46 170.22
C MET A 296 53.55 -41.65 170.38
N ALA A 297 52.97 -42.17 169.29
CA ALA A 297 52.11 -43.35 169.34
C ALA A 297 52.85 -44.65 169.74
N THR A 298 54.18 -44.69 169.63
CA THR A 298 55.00 -45.85 170.05
C THR A 298 55.37 -45.87 171.54
N GLY A 299 54.86 -44.91 172.32
CA GLY A 299 55.04 -44.85 173.79
C GLY A 299 56.17 -43.93 174.27
N LEU A 300 56.74 -43.11 173.38
CA LEU A 300 57.75 -42.09 173.70
C LEU A 300 57.08 -40.78 174.15
N ASN A 301 57.68 -40.09 175.12
CA ASN A 301 57.21 -38.76 175.51
C ASN A 301 57.60 -37.69 174.47
N GLU A 302 56.91 -36.54 174.47
CA GLU A 302 57.04 -35.52 173.41
C GLU A 302 58.47 -34.95 173.28
N GLU A 303 59.19 -34.79 174.41
CA GLU A 303 60.58 -34.29 174.38
C GLU A 303 61.54 -35.32 173.76
N GLN A 304 61.33 -36.62 174.03
CA GLN A 304 62.14 -37.69 173.44
C GLN A 304 61.83 -37.90 171.96
N ALA A 305 60.55 -37.83 171.55
CA ALA A 305 60.14 -37.91 170.14
C ALA A 305 60.74 -36.74 169.32
N LYS A 306 60.69 -35.51 169.85
CA LYS A 306 61.37 -34.35 169.23
C LYS A 306 62.87 -34.55 169.11
N ALA A 307 63.53 -35.08 170.14
CA ALA A 307 64.97 -35.32 170.10
C ALA A 307 65.35 -36.30 168.97
N VAL A 308 64.56 -37.35 168.76
CA VAL A 308 64.78 -38.35 167.70
C VAL A 308 64.54 -37.78 166.30
N VAL A 309 63.43 -37.07 166.07
CA VAL A 309 63.16 -36.39 164.78
C VAL A 309 64.28 -35.39 164.45
N CYS A 310 64.72 -34.61 165.44
CA CYS A 310 65.79 -33.63 165.25
C CYS A 310 67.15 -34.28 164.93
N ALA A 311 67.46 -35.42 165.57
CA ALA A 311 68.69 -36.18 165.30
C ALA A 311 68.69 -36.77 163.88
N ILE A 312 67.53 -37.19 163.35
CA ILE A 312 67.39 -37.71 161.98
C ILE A 312 67.51 -36.57 160.96
N VAL A 313 66.85 -35.43 161.19
CA VAL A 313 66.94 -34.25 160.30
C VAL A 313 68.36 -33.67 160.26
N LYS A 314 69.07 -33.66 161.40
CA LYS A 314 70.48 -33.26 161.48
C LYS A 314 71.47 -34.34 161.02
N LYS A 315 70.98 -35.50 160.52
CA LYS A 315 71.76 -36.65 160.03
C LYS A 315 72.75 -37.24 161.04
N GLN A 316 72.44 -37.15 162.34
CA GLN A 316 73.29 -37.64 163.42
C GLN A 316 73.12 -39.15 163.66
N VAL A 317 72.03 -39.74 163.19
CA VAL A 317 71.81 -41.20 163.15
C VAL A 317 72.15 -41.72 161.76
N ARG A 318 73.13 -42.63 161.68
CA ARG A 318 73.55 -43.21 160.39
C ARG A 318 72.46 -44.17 159.85
N HIS A 319 72.14 -44.04 158.56
CA HIS A 319 71.23 -44.90 157.78
C HIS A 319 69.71 -44.68 157.95
N ILE A 320 69.26 -43.55 158.50
CA ILE A 320 67.82 -43.18 158.59
C ILE A 320 67.63 -41.72 158.12
N ALA A 321 66.57 -41.42 157.34
CA ALA A 321 66.22 -40.07 156.85
C ALA A 321 64.70 -39.87 156.68
N ILE A 322 64.20 -38.63 156.85
CA ILE A 322 62.79 -38.26 156.60
C ILE A 322 62.65 -37.75 155.17
N GLN A 323 61.68 -38.29 154.42
CA GLN A 323 61.28 -37.81 153.09
C GLN A 323 60.19 -36.76 153.23
N TYR A 324 60.31 -35.66 152.50
CA TYR A 324 59.33 -34.56 152.43
C TYR A 324 58.62 -34.58 151.09
#